data_AF-A0A7S4I2V1-F1
#
_entry.id   AF-A0A7S4I2V1-F1
#
_cell.length_a   1.000
_cell.length_b   1.000
_cell.length_c   1.000
_cell.angle_alpha   90.00
_cell.angle_beta   90.00
_cell.angle_gamma   90.00
#
_symmetry.space_group_name_H-M   'P 1'
#
loop_
_entity.id
_entity.type
_entity.pdbx_description
1 polymer ?
#
loop_
_entity_poly.entity_id
_entity_poly.type
_entity_poly.pdbx_seq_one_letter_code
_entity_poly.pdbx_strand_id
1 'polypeptide(L)'
;GGAGGGGGGDDVDPDALSYSLATSAWAHSPDVGSALKAEGMLLRMESWAVARNRDLERAGALPGHRIKLDVECYNTVLIALSRCGDRDAPLRALTVLRRMIDLADSGSFRSVRPTAKSWNSVLNAFSRTRQRGIAQKAERVLEWMHESGCRPDVFSFAAVLHAYQNNAAPGTAQRADDIVRRMEELYRAGELDVGPDVFHYTIVCACWARSGEAIAARRCGQILGHMERLYLEEGNEGVRPNVRTYNAVIDAYARCKDVDTAEALLDRMIAAYKSDGDRSVKPDAFTFNACINAWTRSRDRDAGERAEGVLAKLLEFHRDGNSDVRPDGRSFSHIIDYYSRHRPRRNAMTGGMIGGGGGGPTPILWATTPTRGGRGKGWGWGA
;
A
#
# COMPACT_ATOMS: atom_id res chain seq x y z
N GLY A 1 13.61 -51.25 -45.55
CA GLY A 1 14.81 -51.55 -44.75
C GLY A 1 15.85 -50.47 -45.03
N GLY A 2 16.39 -49.88 -43.95
CA GLY A 2 17.62 -49.08 -43.86
C GLY A 2 17.73 -47.82 -44.74
N ALA A 3 18.39 -46.72 -44.35
CA ALA A 3 19.02 -46.27 -43.11
C ALA A 3 19.51 -44.83 -43.36
N GLY A 4 19.56 -44.01 -42.30
CA GLY A 4 20.34 -42.78 -42.20
C GLY A 4 19.66 -41.53 -42.77
N GLY A 5 19.53 -40.40 -42.07
CA GLY A 5 20.18 -39.94 -40.86
C GLY A 5 20.28 -38.42 -40.97
N GLY A 6 19.84 -37.69 -39.95
CA GLY A 6 19.92 -36.24 -39.91
C GLY A 6 18.76 -35.64 -39.15
N GLY A 7 18.89 -35.60 -37.82
CA GLY A 7 17.98 -34.86 -36.97
C GLY A 7 18.02 -33.37 -37.31
N GLY A 8 17.01 -32.91 -38.06
CA GLY A 8 16.60 -31.52 -38.08
C GLY A 8 15.60 -31.32 -36.96
N GLY A 9 16.10 -31.13 -35.74
CA GLY A 9 15.30 -30.50 -34.70
C GLY A 9 15.17 -29.03 -35.08
N ASP A 10 13.94 -28.55 -35.16
CA ASP A 10 13.57 -27.20 -35.60
C ASP A 10 14.20 -26.09 -34.74
N ASP A 11 15.46 -25.73 -35.01
CA ASP A 11 16.07 -24.46 -34.55
C ASP A 11 15.67 -23.34 -35.53
N VAL A 12 14.37 -23.04 -35.57
CA VAL A 12 13.92 -21.78 -36.15
C VAL A 12 14.23 -20.69 -35.13
N ASP A 13 15.41 -20.10 -35.25
CA ASP A 13 15.89 -18.97 -34.43
C ASP A 13 14.85 -17.84 -34.49
N PRO A 14 14.07 -17.60 -33.42
CA PRO A 14 12.99 -16.62 -33.47
C PRO A 14 13.58 -15.22 -33.63
N ASP A 15 12.95 -14.39 -34.46
CA ASP A 15 13.30 -12.98 -34.56
C ASP A 15 13.03 -12.24 -33.23
N ALA A 16 13.61 -11.06 -33.05
CA ALA A 16 13.40 -10.24 -31.83
C ALA A 16 11.91 -9.99 -31.53
N LEU A 17 11.07 -9.99 -32.56
CA LEU A 17 9.60 -9.91 -32.49
C LEU A 17 8.99 -11.16 -31.84
N SER A 18 9.40 -12.36 -32.23
CA SER A 18 8.95 -13.62 -31.63
C SER A 18 9.36 -13.73 -30.16
N TYR A 19 10.56 -13.26 -29.80
CA TYR A 19 11.00 -13.17 -28.41
C TYR A 19 10.19 -12.14 -27.61
N SER A 20 9.89 -10.98 -28.18
CA SER A 20 9.04 -9.95 -27.56
C SER A 20 7.61 -10.45 -27.35
N LEU A 21 7.02 -11.11 -28.35
CA LEU A 21 5.67 -11.67 -28.26
C LEU A 21 5.57 -12.78 -27.21
N ALA A 22 6.57 -13.67 -27.19
CA ALA A 22 6.65 -14.74 -26.21
C ALA A 22 6.81 -14.16 -24.80
N THR A 23 7.82 -13.31 -24.56
CA THR A 23 8.03 -12.68 -23.24
C THR A 23 6.81 -11.89 -22.79
N SER A 24 6.12 -11.20 -23.70
CA SER A 24 4.85 -10.51 -23.43
C SER A 24 3.77 -11.48 -22.99
N ALA A 25 3.53 -12.56 -23.72
CA ALA A 25 2.51 -13.56 -23.36
C ALA A 25 2.72 -14.13 -21.95
N TRP A 26 3.97 -14.45 -21.58
CA TRP A 26 4.29 -14.98 -20.25
C TRP A 26 4.23 -13.90 -19.16
N ALA A 27 4.56 -12.64 -19.47
CA ALA A 27 4.56 -11.54 -18.51
C ALA A 27 3.17 -11.05 -18.07
N HIS A 28 2.12 -11.37 -18.84
CA HIS A 28 0.75 -11.09 -18.44
C HIS A 28 0.25 -12.03 -17.34
N SER A 29 0.91 -13.16 -17.13
CA SER A 29 0.57 -14.10 -16.07
C SER A 29 1.21 -13.66 -14.74
N PRO A 30 0.46 -13.56 -13.63
CA PRO A 30 0.99 -13.25 -12.30
C PRO A 30 1.72 -14.46 -11.66
N ASP A 31 1.86 -15.56 -12.37
CA ASP A 31 2.49 -16.78 -11.87
C ASP A 31 4.03 -16.69 -11.86
N VAL A 32 4.64 -17.25 -10.81
CA VAL A 32 6.10 -17.29 -10.64
C VAL A 32 6.75 -18.04 -11.79
N GLY A 33 6.22 -19.22 -12.15
CA GLY A 33 6.76 -20.04 -13.23
C GLY A 33 6.74 -19.33 -14.59
N SER A 34 5.71 -18.53 -14.83
CA SER A 34 5.61 -17.71 -16.04
C SER A 34 6.68 -16.62 -16.08
N ALA A 35 6.91 -15.94 -14.96
CA ALA A 35 8.01 -14.97 -14.84
C ALA A 35 9.39 -15.63 -14.99
N LEU A 36 9.60 -16.85 -14.45
CA LEU A 36 10.86 -17.60 -14.62
C LEU A 36 11.13 -17.92 -16.10
N LYS A 37 10.09 -18.36 -16.82
CA LYS A 37 10.19 -18.70 -18.24
C LYS A 37 10.47 -17.47 -19.09
N ALA A 38 9.81 -16.35 -18.79
CA ALA A 38 10.06 -15.07 -19.47
C ALA A 38 11.52 -14.61 -19.27
N GLU A 39 12.04 -14.69 -18.04
CA GLU A 39 13.45 -14.37 -17.74
C GLU A 39 14.42 -15.31 -18.45
N GLY A 40 14.18 -16.63 -18.42
CA GLY A 40 15.04 -17.60 -19.12
C GLY A 40 15.07 -17.37 -20.63
N MET A 41 13.96 -16.94 -21.22
CA MET A 41 13.86 -16.60 -22.64
C MET A 41 14.63 -15.32 -22.98
N LEU A 42 14.52 -14.29 -22.12
CA LEU A 42 15.28 -13.05 -22.22
C LEU A 42 16.79 -13.31 -22.18
N LEU A 43 17.26 -14.15 -21.25
CA LEU A 43 18.68 -14.47 -21.10
C LEU A 43 19.24 -15.22 -22.32
N ARG A 44 18.45 -16.11 -22.94
CA ARG A 44 18.82 -16.77 -24.20
C ARG A 44 18.92 -15.77 -25.35
N MET A 45 17.91 -14.91 -25.50
CA MET A 45 17.90 -13.86 -26.52
C MET A 45 19.13 -12.94 -26.39
N GLU A 46 19.43 -12.51 -25.17
CA GLU A 46 20.59 -11.66 -24.87
C GLU A 46 21.91 -12.35 -25.24
N SER A 47 22.09 -13.59 -24.81
CA SER A 47 23.31 -14.36 -25.09
C SER A 47 23.54 -14.57 -26.59
N TRP A 48 22.47 -14.87 -27.32
CA TRP A 48 22.49 -15.00 -28.77
C TRP A 48 22.83 -13.67 -29.47
N ALA A 49 22.18 -12.57 -29.08
CA ALA A 49 22.44 -11.26 -29.66
C ALA A 49 23.88 -10.79 -29.42
N VAL A 50 24.43 -11.02 -28.22
CA VAL A 50 25.82 -10.70 -27.88
C VAL A 50 26.81 -11.53 -28.71
N ALA A 51 26.59 -12.84 -28.81
CA ALA A 51 27.45 -13.73 -29.58
C ALA A 51 27.45 -13.35 -31.07
N ARG A 52 26.25 -13.14 -31.63
CA ARG A 52 26.09 -12.78 -33.04
C ARG A 52 26.68 -11.42 -33.37
N ASN A 53 26.53 -10.42 -32.50
CA ASN A 53 27.17 -9.11 -32.70
C ASN A 53 28.70 -9.21 -32.65
N ARG A 54 29.26 -10.06 -31.79
CA ARG A 54 30.71 -10.31 -31.76
C ARG A 54 31.21 -10.97 -33.04
N ASP A 55 30.45 -11.90 -33.61
CA ASP A 55 30.82 -12.54 -34.88
C ASP A 55 30.71 -11.57 -36.06
N LEU A 56 29.68 -10.72 -36.08
CA LEU A 56 29.53 -9.65 -37.07
C LEU A 56 30.68 -8.63 -36.98
N GLU A 57 31.13 -8.28 -35.77
CA GLU A 57 32.30 -7.43 -35.55
C GLU A 57 33.58 -8.06 -36.11
N ARG A 58 33.82 -9.35 -35.84
CA ARG A 58 34.96 -10.09 -36.40
C ARG A 58 34.92 -10.17 -37.93
N ALA A 59 33.72 -10.22 -38.51
CA ALA A 59 33.50 -10.23 -39.96
C ALA A 59 33.57 -8.83 -40.61
N GLY A 60 33.83 -7.76 -39.84
CA GLY A 60 33.92 -6.39 -40.36
C GLY A 60 32.57 -5.78 -40.76
N ALA A 61 31.45 -6.33 -40.26
CA ALA A 61 30.12 -5.83 -40.59
C ALA A 61 29.90 -4.41 -40.04
N LEU A 62 29.25 -3.57 -40.85
CA LEU A 62 28.90 -2.20 -40.45
C LEU A 62 27.97 -2.20 -39.22
N PRO A 63 28.05 -1.19 -38.33
CA PRO A 63 27.26 -1.11 -37.10
C PRO A 63 25.74 -1.25 -37.30
N GLY A 64 25.22 -0.87 -38.47
CA GLY A 64 23.80 -1.00 -38.83
C GLY A 64 23.28 -2.44 -38.98
N HIS A 65 24.17 -3.43 -39.14
CA HIS A 65 23.81 -4.84 -39.27
C HIS A 65 23.81 -5.59 -37.92
N ARG A 66 24.16 -4.90 -36.83
CA ARG A 66 24.12 -5.46 -35.48
C ARG A 66 22.68 -5.67 -35.03
N ILE A 67 22.44 -6.78 -34.34
CA ILE A 67 21.18 -7.04 -33.66
C ILE A 67 21.02 -5.99 -32.56
N LYS A 68 19.86 -5.35 -32.54
CA LYS A 68 19.47 -4.42 -31.49
C LYS A 68 18.56 -5.15 -30.51
N LEU A 69 18.87 -5.00 -29.22
CA LEU A 69 17.97 -5.39 -28.15
C LEU A 69 17.13 -4.17 -27.77
N ASP A 70 15.86 -4.42 -27.47
CA ASP A 70 14.89 -3.39 -27.10
C ASP A 70 14.64 -3.36 -25.58
N VAL A 71 14.47 -2.15 -25.01
CA VAL A 71 14.13 -1.96 -23.59
C VAL A 71 12.82 -2.66 -23.26
N GLU A 72 11.87 -2.72 -24.19
CA GLU A 72 10.53 -3.22 -23.89
C GLU A 72 10.52 -4.71 -23.56
N CYS A 73 11.41 -5.52 -24.15
CA CYS A 73 11.60 -6.93 -23.79
C CYS A 73 12.04 -7.08 -22.32
N TYR A 74 12.95 -6.21 -21.86
CA TYR A 74 13.38 -6.20 -20.47
C TYR A 74 12.28 -5.70 -19.53
N ASN A 75 11.60 -4.60 -19.88
CA ASN A 75 10.49 -4.05 -19.10
C ASN A 75 9.39 -5.09 -18.89
N THR A 76 9.09 -5.88 -19.92
CA THR A 76 8.09 -6.94 -19.87
C THR A 76 8.44 -8.00 -18.81
N VAL A 77 9.69 -8.45 -18.78
CA VAL A 77 10.18 -9.37 -17.74
C VAL A 77 10.21 -8.72 -16.36
N LEU A 78 10.67 -7.47 -16.25
CA LEU A 78 10.69 -6.73 -14.99
C LEU A 78 9.27 -6.55 -14.41
N ILE A 79 8.27 -6.28 -15.26
CA ILE A 79 6.87 -6.19 -14.87
C ILE A 79 6.38 -7.56 -14.37
N ALA A 80 6.70 -8.65 -15.07
CA ALA A 80 6.35 -10.01 -14.66
C ALA A 80 6.93 -10.35 -13.28
N LEU A 81 8.23 -10.06 -13.07
CA LEU A 81 8.91 -10.24 -11.78
C LEU A 81 8.31 -9.35 -10.69
N SER A 82 7.87 -8.13 -11.02
CA SER A 82 7.20 -7.24 -10.06
C SER A 82 5.84 -7.76 -9.59
N ARG A 83 5.19 -8.61 -10.39
CA ARG A 83 3.83 -9.14 -10.12
C ARG A 83 3.84 -10.52 -9.49
N CYS A 84 4.87 -11.34 -9.71
CA CYS A 84 4.86 -12.73 -9.30
C CYS A 84 4.92 -12.95 -7.78
N GLY A 85 5.31 -11.94 -7.00
CA GLY A 85 5.28 -11.98 -5.53
C GLY A 85 6.27 -12.98 -4.90
N ASP A 86 7.19 -13.53 -5.69
CA ASP A 86 8.24 -14.43 -5.21
C ASP A 86 9.24 -13.68 -4.31
N ARG A 87 9.87 -14.40 -3.37
CA ARG A 87 10.82 -13.82 -2.40
C ARG A 87 12.09 -13.35 -3.08
N ASP A 88 12.54 -14.05 -4.11
CA ASP A 88 13.77 -13.73 -4.84
C ASP A 88 13.52 -12.81 -6.05
N ALA A 89 12.25 -12.57 -6.41
CA ALA A 89 11.89 -11.71 -7.54
C ALA A 89 12.51 -10.32 -7.50
N PRO A 90 12.58 -9.59 -6.36
CA PRO A 90 13.23 -8.28 -6.32
C PRO A 90 14.74 -8.35 -6.65
N LEU A 91 15.43 -9.39 -6.19
CA LEU A 91 16.86 -9.59 -6.45
C LEU A 91 17.11 -9.98 -7.90
N ARG A 92 16.22 -10.78 -8.49
CA ARG A 92 16.27 -11.14 -9.91
C ARG A 92 15.95 -9.96 -10.81
N ALA A 93 14.94 -9.18 -10.47
CA ALA A 93 14.63 -7.93 -11.14
C ALA A 93 15.81 -6.95 -11.08
N LEU A 94 16.49 -6.85 -9.93
CA LEU A 94 17.72 -6.07 -9.79
C LEU A 94 18.87 -6.61 -10.66
N THR A 95 19.00 -7.93 -10.78
CA THR A 95 20.01 -8.56 -11.65
C THR A 95 19.73 -8.25 -13.12
N VAL A 96 18.48 -8.35 -13.57
CA VAL A 96 18.07 -7.98 -14.94
C VAL A 96 18.38 -6.50 -15.20
N LEU A 97 18.05 -5.61 -14.27
CA LEU A 97 18.34 -4.19 -14.38
C LEU A 97 19.84 -3.90 -14.47
N ARG A 98 20.67 -4.59 -13.67
CA ARG A 98 22.13 -4.46 -13.74
C ARG A 98 22.68 -4.90 -15.10
N ARG A 99 22.18 -6.00 -15.65
CA ARG A 99 22.55 -6.45 -17.00
C ARG A 99 22.20 -5.41 -18.06
N MET A 100 21.03 -4.77 -17.96
CA MET A 100 20.66 -3.69 -18.88
C MET A 100 21.66 -2.53 -18.86
N ILE A 101 22.15 -2.15 -17.67
CA ILE A 101 23.15 -1.10 -17.50
C ILE A 101 24.49 -1.53 -18.09
N ASP A 102 24.97 -2.72 -17.72
CA ASP A 102 26.24 -3.27 -18.23
C ASP A 102 26.24 -3.36 -19.77
N LEU A 103 25.11 -3.77 -20.38
CA LEU A 103 24.95 -3.83 -21.83
C LEU A 103 24.91 -2.45 -22.49
N ALA A 104 24.26 -1.47 -21.85
CA ALA A 104 24.21 -0.10 -22.35
C ALA A 104 25.60 0.56 -22.28
N ASP A 105 26.34 0.33 -21.20
CA ASP A 105 27.67 0.89 -20.94
C ASP A 105 28.75 0.22 -21.81
N SER A 106 28.57 -1.05 -22.20
CA SER A 106 29.44 -1.73 -23.17
C SER A 106 29.45 -1.08 -24.57
N GLY A 107 28.54 -0.14 -24.84
CA GLY A 107 28.40 0.55 -26.13
C GLY A 107 27.74 -0.28 -27.23
N SER A 108 27.66 -1.60 -27.07
CA SER A 108 27.05 -2.52 -28.05
C SER A 108 25.52 -2.39 -28.11
N PHE A 109 24.88 -2.06 -26.98
CA PHE A 109 23.42 -2.06 -26.84
C PHE A 109 22.91 -0.79 -26.14
N ARG A 110 23.29 0.39 -26.64
CA ARG A 110 22.84 1.68 -26.08
C ARG A 110 21.31 1.81 -26.02
N SER A 111 20.59 1.11 -26.90
CA SER A 111 19.12 1.05 -26.91
C SER A 111 18.52 0.37 -25.69
N VAL A 112 19.30 -0.37 -24.88
CA VAL A 112 18.80 -1.11 -23.70
C VAL A 112 18.88 -0.27 -22.41
N ARG A 113 19.35 0.98 -22.49
CA ARG A 113 19.53 1.83 -21.30
C ARG A 113 18.23 1.91 -20.47
N PRO A 114 18.27 1.59 -19.16
CA PRO A 114 17.06 1.58 -18.35
C PRO A 114 16.34 2.91 -18.34
N THR A 115 15.01 2.83 -18.35
CA THR A 115 14.10 3.97 -18.27
C THR A 115 13.46 4.03 -16.89
N ALA A 116 12.77 5.12 -16.55
CA ALA A 116 12.01 5.22 -15.29
C ALA A 116 11.04 4.03 -15.09
N LYS A 117 10.42 3.53 -16.17
CA LYS A 117 9.58 2.31 -16.15
C LYS A 117 10.34 1.08 -15.68
N SER A 118 11.59 0.90 -16.12
CA SER A 118 12.45 -0.23 -15.73
C SER A 118 12.77 -0.16 -14.23
N TRP A 119 13.20 1.00 -13.74
CA TRP A 119 13.50 1.25 -12.32
C TRP A 119 12.27 1.07 -11.43
N ASN A 120 11.15 1.69 -11.81
CA ASN A 120 9.89 1.59 -11.08
C ASN A 120 9.37 0.15 -11.02
N SER A 121 9.59 -0.66 -12.07
CA SER A 121 9.24 -2.09 -12.04
C SER A 121 10.05 -2.86 -11.00
N VAL A 122 11.36 -2.58 -10.88
CA VAL A 122 12.20 -3.16 -9.83
C VAL A 122 11.73 -2.70 -8.45
N LEU A 123 11.58 -1.40 -8.21
CA LEU A 123 11.10 -0.85 -6.93
C LEU A 123 9.73 -1.41 -6.51
N ASN A 124 8.84 -1.62 -7.48
CA ASN A 124 7.52 -2.22 -7.28
C ASN A 124 7.62 -3.72 -6.92
N ALA A 125 8.64 -4.44 -7.39
CA ALA A 125 8.93 -5.79 -6.89
C ALA A 125 9.34 -5.74 -5.41
N PHE A 126 10.25 -4.83 -5.04
CA PHE A 126 10.66 -4.64 -3.64
C PHE A 126 9.48 -4.26 -2.72
N SER A 127 8.55 -3.43 -3.20
CA SER A 127 7.40 -2.96 -2.40
C SER A 127 6.40 -4.06 -2.05
N ARG A 128 6.29 -5.10 -2.90
CA ARG A 128 5.37 -6.24 -2.69
C ARG A 128 5.97 -7.35 -1.84
N THR A 129 7.29 -7.43 -1.73
CA THR A 129 7.96 -8.48 -0.96
C THR A 129 7.97 -8.15 0.53
N ARG A 130 7.55 -9.13 1.35
CA ARG A 130 7.61 -9.02 2.82
C ARG A 130 8.82 -9.75 3.37
N GLN A 131 9.94 -9.03 3.47
CA GLN A 131 11.20 -9.55 3.98
C GLN A 131 11.94 -8.47 4.78
N ARG A 132 12.55 -8.85 5.90
CA ARG A 132 13.39 -7.92 6.68
C ARG A 132 14.53 -7.36 5.83
N GLY A 133 14.76 -6.05 5.92
CA GLY A 133 15.81 -5.37 5.16
C GLY A 133 15.44 -5.00 3.72
N ILE A 134 14.27 -5.42 3.21
CA ILE A 134 13.88 -5.18 1.81
C ILE A 134 13.63 -3.70 1.52
N ALA A 135 13.10 -2.95 2.50
CA ALA A 135 12.83 -1.52 2.38
C ALA A 135 14.13 -0.71 2.25
N GLN A 136 15.16 -1.05 3.03
CA GLN A 136 16.48 -0.43 2.93
C GLN A 136 17.18 -0.75 1.61
N LYS A 137 16.96 -1.96 1.06
CA LYS A 137 17.43 -2.29 -0.30
C LYS A 137 16.70 -1.48 -1.37
N ALA A 138 15.38 -1.30 -1.23
CA ALA A 138 14.59 -0.46 -2.14
C ALA A 138 15.09 0.99 -2.14
N GLU A 139 15.45 1.52 -0.96
CA GLU A 139 16.05 2.85 -0.82
C GLU A 139 17.39 2.96 -1.56
N ARG A 140 18.28 1.96 -1.45
CA ARG A 140 19.53 1.92 -2.24
C ARG A 140 19.29 1.87 -3.74
N VAL A 141 18.22 1.22 -4.19
CA VAL A 141 17.83 1.19 -5.62
C VAL A 141 17.37 2.57 -6.09
N LEU A 142 16.66 3.32 -5.24
CA LEU A 142 16.27 4.71 -5.54
C LEU A 142 17.49 5.63 -5.65
N GLU A 143 18.48 5.46 -4.78
CA GLU A 143 19.75 6.18 -4.87
C GLU A 143 20.52 5.82 -6.13
N TRP A 144 20.60 4.53 -6.43
CA TRP A 144 21.27 4.05 -7.63
C TRP A 144 20.59 4.52 -8.93
N MET A 145 19.26 4.66 -8.92
CA MET A 145 18.49 5.25 -10.02
C MET A 145 18.97 6.68 -10.30
N HIS A 146 19.08 7.49 -9.25
CA HIS A 146 19.56 8.87 -9.32
C HIS A 146 21.03 8.94 -9.80
N GLU A 147 21.91 8.12 -9.23
CA GLU A 147 23.33 8.04 -9.62
C GLU A 147 23.53 7.61 -11.08
N SER A 148 22.65 6.76 -11.61
CA SER A 148 22.67 6.32 -13.02
C SER A 148 22.20 7.40 -14.00
N GLY A 149 21.85 8.58 -13.49
CA GLY A 149 21.32 9.72 -14.26
C GLY A 149 19.85 9.56 -14.64
N CYS A 150 19.11 8.65 -14.01
CA CYS A 150 17.67 8.53 -14.16
C CYS A 150 17.00 9.25 -12.99
N ARG A 151 16.29 10.36 -13.25
CA ARG A 151 15.64 11.12 -12.19
C ARG A 151 14.49 10.30 -11.58
N PRO A 152 14.49 10.05 -10.26
CA PRO A 152 13.34 9.43 -9.60
C PRO A 152 12.08 10.26 -9.79
N ASP A 153 10.94 9.59 -9.92
CA ASP A 153 9.63 10.25 -10.02
C ASP A 153 8.77 9.96 -8.77
N VAL A 154 7.58 10.55 -8.73
CA VAL A 154 6.54 10.33 -7.71
C VAL A 154 6.29 8.84 -7.47
N PHE A 155 6.31 8.01 -8.53
CA PHE A 155 6.09 6.57 -8.39
C PHE A 155 7.30 5.85 -7.78
N SER A 156 8.52 6.29 -8.08
CA SER A 156 9.74 5.76 -7.48
C SER A 156 9.74 5.95 -5.96
N PHE A 157 9.45 7.16 -5.48
CA PHE A 157 9.35 7.45 -4.05
C PHE A 157 8.21 6.67 -3.40
N ALA A 158 7.01 6.68 -3.99
CA ALA A 158 5.86 5.94 -3.48
C ALA A 158 6.13 4.43 -3.36
N ALA A 159 6.87 3.83 -4.30
CA ALA A 159 7.22 2.42 -4.24
C ALA A 159 8.13 2.08 -3.04
N VAL A 160 9.13 2.93 -2.76
CA VAL A 160 9.99 2.76 -1.58
C VAL A 160 9.19 2.94 -0.29
N LEU A 161 8.34 3.96 -0.21
CA LEU A 161 7.47 4.19 0.95
C LEU A 161 6.52 3.00 1.18
N HIS A 162 5.97 2.40 0.12
CA HIS A 162 5.18 1.18 0.23
C HIS A 162 6.00 -0.01 0.74
N ALA A 163 7.26 -0.15 0.34
CA ALA A 163 8.15 -1.18 0.88
C ALA A 163 8.33 -1.01 2.40
N TYR A 164 8.53 0.22 2.87
CA TYR A 164 8.57 0.57 4.29
C TYR A 164 7.25 0.31 5.01
N GLN A 165 6.12 0.64 4.40
CA GLN A 165 4.79 0.40 4.97
C GLN A 165 4.48 -1.09 5.13
N ASN A 166 4.78 -1.90 4.12
CA ASN A 166 4.49 -3.34 4.11
C ASN A 166 5.41 -4.15 5.03
N ASN A 167 6.58 -3.58 5.37
CA ASN A 167 7.56 -4.15 6.28
C ASN A 167 7.72 -3.30 7.55
N ALA A 168 6.64 -2.62 7.96
CA ALA A 168 6.66 -1.71 9.10
C ALA A 168 7.13 -2.44 10.38
N ALA A 169 8.17 -1.89 10.98
CA ALA A 169 8.76 -2.33 12.23
C ALA A 169 9.26 -1.10 13.00
N PRO A 170 9.56 -1.20 14.30
CA PRO A 170 10.16 -0.09 15.04
C PRO A 170 11.43 0.42 14.34
N GLY A 171 11.52 1.74 14.15
CA GLY A 171 12.60 2.44 13.45
C GLY A 171 12.37 2.61 11.94
N THR A 172 11.47 1.85 11.31
CA THR A 172 11.24 1.95 9.86
C THR A 172 10.41 3.17 9.48
N ALA A 173 9.54 3.64 10.37
CA ALA A 173 8.67 4.77 10.11
C ALA A 173 9.44 6.10 10.04
N GLN A 174 10.49 6.25 10.87
CA GLN A 174 11.39 7.41 10.76
C GLN A 174 12.07 7.46 9.40
N ARG A 175 12.50 6.31 8.85
CA ARG A 175 13.09 6.25 7.50
C ARG A 175 12.10 6.64 6.42
N ALA A 176 10.83 6.23 6.54
CA ALA A 176 9.79 6.65 5.60
C ALA A 176 9.55 8.17 5.64
N ASP A 177 9.60 8.78 6.83
CA ASP A 177 9.53 10.23 7.03
C ASP A 177 10.72 10.97 6.40
N ASP A 178 11.94 10.45 6.61
CA ASP A 178 13.17 10.99 6.02
C ASP A 178 13.13 10.97 4.48
N ILE A 179 12.52 9.95 3.88
CA ILE A 179 12.36 9.85 2.42
C ILE A 179 11.44 10.94 1.86
N VAL A 180 10.33 11.23 2.53
CA VAL A 180 9.43 12.32 2.10
C VAL A 180 10.12 13.67 2.25
N ARG A 181 10.86 13.89 3.34
CA ARG A 181 11.68 15.11 3.52
C ARG A 181 12.73 15.26 2.43
N ARG A 182 13.43 14.18 2.07
CA ARG A 182 14.37 14.18 0.93
C ARG A 182 13.66 14.54 -0.37
N MET A 183 12.45 14.03 -0.60
CA MET A 183 11.66 14.39 -1.78
C MET A 183 11.26 15.88 -1.78
N GLU A 184 10.91 16.46 -0.63
CA GLU A 184 10.70 17.91 -0.51
C GLU A 184 11.97 18.71 -0.82
N GLU A 185 13.12 18.29 -0.27
CA GLU A 185 14.41 18.94 -0.48
C GLU A 185 14.81 18.94 -1.96
N LEU A 186 14.69 17.80 -2.63
CA LEU A 186 14.97 17.66 -4.06
C LEU A 186 14.02 18.48 -4.92
N TYR A 187 12.74 18.59 -4.52
CA TYR A 187 11.78 19.46 -5.20
C TYR A 187 12.14 20.94 -5.05
N ARG A 188 12.46 21.39 -3.83
CA ARG A 188 12.91 22.78 -3.58
C ARG A 188 14.21 23.11 -4.29
N ALA A 189 15.10 22.14 -4.46
CA ALA A 189 16.34 22.29 -5.22
C ALA A 189 16.14 22.34 -6.75
N GLY A 190 14.93 22.06 -7.25
CA GLY A 190 14.63 21.98 -8.69
C GLY A 190 15.17 20.70 -9.36
N GLU A 191 15.53 19.69 -8.57
CA GLU A 191 15.99 18.39 -9.06
C GLU A 191 14.82 17.46 -9.41
N LEU A 192 13.66 17.67 -8.79
CA LEU A 192 12.39 17.00 -9.11
C LEU A 192 11.40 17.98 -9.72
N ASP A 193 10.70 17.53 -10.75
CA ASP A 193 9.64 18.32 -11.40
C ASP A 193 8.38 18.41 -10.53
N VAL A 194 8.16 17.42 -9.66
CA VAL A 194 6.95 17.28 -8.82
C VAL A 194 7.35 16.93 -7.40
N GLY A 195 6.83 17.69 -6.43
CA GLY A 195 7.04 17.47 -5.00
C GLY A 195 6.18 16.34 -4.42
N PRO A 196 6.28 16.08 -3.11
CA PRO A 196 5.44 15.09 -2.46
C PRO A 196 3.95 15.45 -2.57
N ASP A 197 3.12 14.46 -2.86
CA ASP A 197 1.67 14.57 -2.91
C ASP A 197 1.01 13.98 -1.65
N VAL A 198 -0.33 14.08 -1.57
CA VAL A 198 -1.14 13.47 -0.51
C VAL A 198 -0.87 11.97 -0.31
N PHE A 199 -0.48 11.25 -1.38
CA PHE A 199 -0.24 9.81 -1.33
C PHE A 199 1.03 9.48 -0.54
N HIS A 200 2.11 10.23 -0.73
CA HIS A 200 3.36 10.06 0.02
C HIS A 200 3.15 10.23 1.52
N TYR A 201 2.52 11.34 1.93
CA TYR A 201 2.25 11.60 3.35
C TYR A 201 1.31 10.56 3.96
N THR A 202 0.29 10.13 3.21
CA THR A 202 -0.64 9.09 3.67
C THR A 202 0.07 7.76 3.92
N ILE A 203 1.01 7.35 3.05
CA ILE A 203 1.81 6.15 3.26
C ILE A 203 2.68 6.27 4.50
N VAL A 204 3.31 7.42 4.73
CA VAL A 204 4.14 7.66 5.93
C VAL A 204 3.30 7.57 7.20
N CYS A 205 2.14 8.22 7.27
CA CYS A 205 1.22 8.08 8.40
C CYS A 205 0.80 6.63 8.63
N ALA A 206 0.52 5.89 7.56
CA ALA A 206 0.16 4.48 7.64
C ALA A 206 1.35 3.58 8.02
N CYS A 207 2.59 4.00 7.75
CA CYS A 207 3.81 3.35 8.22
C CYS A 207 4.02 3.59 9.72
N TRP A 208 3.88 4.84 10.18
CA TRP A 208 3.89 5.19 11.60
C TRP A 208 2.84 4.41 12.39
N ALA A 209 1.58 4.37 11.92
CA ALA A 209 0.51 3.60 12.56
C ALA A 209 0.86 2.11 12.72
N ARG A 210 1.49 1.51 11.71
CA ARG A 210 1.87 0.08 11.73
C ARG A 210 3.16 -0.22 12.49
N SER A 211 4.04 0.77 12.69
CA SER A 211 5.31 0.61 13.41
C SER A 211 5.13 0.21 14.88
N GLY A 212 4.00 0.61 15.49
CA GLY A 212 3.71 0.39 16.91
C GLY A 212 4.49 1.29 17.87
N GLU A 213 5.17 2.33 17.36
CA GLU A 213 5.93 3.26 18.19
C GLU A 213 5.01 4.24 18.93
N ALA A 214 5.34 4.54 20.20
CA ALA A 214 4.55 5.47 21.02
C ALA A 214 4.52 6.90 20.44
N ILE A 215 5.55 7.29 19.68
CA ILE A 215 5.63 8.59 19.03
C ILE A 215 4.77 8.69 17.76
N ALA A 216 4.24 7.57 17.26
CA ALA A 216 3.53 7.51 15.98
C ALA A 216 2.34 8.49 15.92
N ALA A 217 1.50 8.51 16.96
CA ALA A 217 0.38 9.44 17.08
C ALA A 217 0.81 10.91 16.91
N ARG A 218 1.82 11.34 17.68
CA ARG A 218 2.35 12.71 17.62
C ARG A 218 2.95 13.03 16.25
N ARG A 219 3.69 12.11 15.64
CA ARG A 219 4.29 12.30 14.31
C ARG A 219 3.21 12.39 13.23
N CYS A 220 2.21 11.52 13.24
CA CYS A 220 1.08 11.59 12.31
C CYS A 220 0.32 12.92 12.43
N GLY A 221 0.09 13.42 13.65
CA GLY A 221 -0.52 14.74 13.87
C GLY A 221 0.34 15.89 13.33
N GLN A 222 1.67 15.82 13.49
CA GLN A 222 2.60 16.80 12.90
C GLN A 222 2.59 16.77 11.37
N ILE A 223 2.54 15.57 10.76
CA ILE A 223 2.45 15.42 9.31
C ILE A 223 1.13 16.00 8.80
N LEU A 224 0.01 15.70 9.47
CA LEU A 224 -1.29 16.27 9.10
C LEU A 224 -1.28 17.80 9.16
N GLY A 225 -0.78 18.38 10.25
CA GLY A 225 -0.66 19.84 10.37
C GLY A 225 0.32 20.45 9.35
N HIS A 226 1.36 19.72 8.96
CA HIS A 226 2.24 20.14 7.87
C HIS A 226 1.52 20.16 6.52
N MET A 227 0.77 19.10 6.19
CA MET A 227 -0.06 19.06 4.97
C MET A 227 -1.12 20.16 4.95
N GLU A 228 -1.79 20.43 6.08
CA GLU A 228 -2.76 21.51 6.21
C GLU A 228 -2.12 22.88 5.95
N ARG A 229 -0.91 23.14 6.46
CA ARG A 229 -0.19 24.40 6.17
C ARG A 229 0.20 24.52 4.71
N LEU A 230 0.78 23.48 4.11
CA LEU A 230 1.12 23.49 2.68
C LEU A 230 -0.12 23.72 1.80
N TYR A 231 -1.26 23.17 2.19
CA TYR A 231 -2.53 23.38 1.48
C TYR A 231 -3.09 24.79 1.68
N LEU A 232 -3.25 25.24 2.93
CA LEU A 232 -3.96 26.49 3.26
C LEU A 232 -3.08 27.74 3.09
N GLU A 233 -1.80 27.66 3.44
CA GLU A 233 -0.88 28.81 3.43
C GLU A 233 -0.14 28.91 2.09
N GLU A 234 0.33 27.78 1.53
CA GLU A 234 1.10 27.76 0.28
C GLU A 234 0.22 27.48 -0.96
N GLY A 235 -1.07 27.17 -0.78
CA GLY A 235 -2.00 26.93 -1.88
C GLY A 235 -1.74 25.64 -2.66
N ASN A 236 -1.01 24.67 -2.07
CA ASN A 236 -0.67 23.43 -2.73
C ASN A 236 -1.84 22.43 -2.65
N GLU A 237 -2.69 22.43 -3.68
CA GLU A 237 -3.83 21.49 -3.80
C GLU A 237 -3.39 20.00 -3.83
N GLY A 238 -2.16 19.70 -4.28
CA GLY A 238 -1.66 18.34 -4.40
C GLY A 238 -1.44 17.62 -3.07
N VAL A 239 -1.37 18.36 -1.96
CA VAL A 239 -1.12 17.82 -0.61
C VAL A 239 -2.34 17.93 0.31
N ARG A 240 -3.49 18.36 -0.22
CA ARG A 240 -4.72 18.48 0.55
C ARG A 240 -5.07 17.16 1.26
N PRO A 241 -5.16 17.15 2.60
CA PRO A 241 -5.56 15.96 3.34
C PRO A 241 -6.92 15.45 2.90
N ASN A 242 -7.05 14.13 2.70
CA ASN A 242 -8.30 13.49 2.33
C ASN A 242 -8.72 12.45 3.37
N VAL A 243 -9.88 11.81 3.16
CA VAL A 243 -10.40 10.75 4.05
C VAL A 243 -9.35 9.69 4.39
N ARG A 244 -8.51 9.28 3.44
CA ARG A 244 -7.46 8.27 3.67
C ARG A 244 -6.37 8.78 4.59
N THR A 245 -5.95 10.03 4.44
CA THR A 245 -4.97 10.67 5.32
C THR A 245 -5.48 10.73 6.75
N TYR A 246 -6.71 11.24 6.95
CA TYR A 246 -7.34 11.28 8.27
C TYR A 246 -7.51 9.89 8.88
N ASN A 247 -7.96 8.91 8.09
CA ASN A 247 -8.09 7.51 8.54
C ASN A 247 -6.75 6.93 9.00
N ALA A 248 -5.65 7.21 8.30
CA ALA A 248 -4.32 6.76 8.69
C ALA A 248 -3.84 7.41 9.99
N VAL A 249 -4.14 8.70 10.19
CA VAL A 249 -3.80 9.44 11.41
C VAL A 249 -4.64 8.93 12.59
N ILE A 250 -5.94 8.75 12.42
CA ILE A 250 -6.84 8.18 13.42
C ILE A 250 -6.42 6.75 13.81
N ASP A 251 -6.04 5.90 12.85
CA ASP A 251 -5.50 4.56 13.14
C ASP A 251 -4.21 4.64 13.98
N ALA A 252 -3.35 5.62 13.74
CA ALA A 252 -2.16 5.84 14.56
C ALA A 252 -2.50 6.22 16.01
N TYR A 253 -3.39 7.20 16.21
CA TYR A 253 -3.86 7.60 17.55
C TYR A 253 -4.56 6.44 18.28
N ALA A 254 -5.43 5.71 17.58
CA ALA A 254 -6.12 4.54 18.10
C ALA A 254 -5.16 3.45 18.59
N ARG A 255 -4.09 3.17 17.85
CA ARG A 255 -3.06 2.18 18.23
C ARG A 255 -2.17 2.66 19.37
N CYS A 256 -1.93 3.95 19.48
CA CYS A 256 -1.22 4.58 20.60
C CYS A 256 -2.08 4.72 21.87
N LYS A 257 -3.36 4.31 21.83
CA LYS A 257 -4.35 4.44 22.93
C LYS A 257 -4.71 5.88 23.28
N ASP A 258 -4.46 6.82 22.38
CA ASP A 258 -4.92 8.20 22.51
C ASP A 258 -6.31 8.30 21.84
N VAL A 259 -7.30 7.80 22.56
CA VAL A 259 -8.68 7.65 22.08
C VAL A 259 -9.41 8.99 21.98
N ASP A 260 -9.08 9.94 22.86
CA ASP A 260 -9.67 11.28 22.86
C ASP A 260 -9.29 12.06 21.61
N THR A 261 -8.00 12.07 21.24
CA THR A 261 -7.54 12.77 20.03
C THR A 261 -8.05 12.09 18.77
N ALA A 262 -8.15 10.75 18.76
CA ALA A 262 -8.75 10.01 17.67
C ALA A 262 -10.24 10.41 17.44
N GLU A 263 -11.02 10.51 18.52
CA GLU A 263 -12.42 10.96 18.42
C GLU A 263 -12.52 12.44 18.02
N ALA A 264 -11.66 13.32 18.57
CA ALA A 264 -11.64 14.73 18.20
C ALA A 264 -11.34 14.96 16.70
N LEU A 265 -10.48 14.13 16.10
CA LEU A 265 -10.24 14.17 14.66
C LEU A 265 -11.44 13.70 13.85
N LEU A 266 -12.15 12.65 14.30
CA LEU A 266 -13.41 12.23 13.68
C LEU A 266 -14.46 13.36 13.74
N ASP A 267 -14.60 14.01 14.89
CA ASP A 267 -15.53 15.13 15.07
C ASP A 267 -15.16 16.33 14.17
N ARG A 268 -13.87 16.59 13.98
CA ARG A 268 -13.39 17.59 13.00
C ARG A 268 -13.79 17.22 11.57
N MET A 269 -13.63 15.96 11.17
CA MET A 269 -14.06 15.51 9.83
C MET A 269 -15.58 15.63 9.64
N ILE A 270 -16.36 15.30 10.68
CA ILE A 270 -17.82 15.46 10.67
C ILE A 270 -18.19 16.94 10.53
N ALA A 271 -17.54 17.82 11.30
CA ALA A 271 -17.79 19.25 11.25
C ALA A 271 -17.43 19.85 9.87
N ALA A 272 -16.29 19.47 9.30
CA ALA A 272 -15.89 19.92 7.97
C ALA A 272 -16.85 19.44 6.87
N TYR A 273 -17.39 18.21 6.99
CA TYR A 273 -18.39 17.72 6.05
C TYR A 273 -19.76 18.40 6.21
N LYS A 274 -20.30 18.47 7.45
CA LYS A 274 -21.65 18.99 7.71
C LYS A 274 -21.72 20.52 7.64
N SER A 275 -20.68 21.22 8.10
CA SER A 275 -20.67 22.69 8.22
C SER A 275 -20.01 23.35 7.02
N ASP A 276 -18.81 22.89 6.63
CA ASP A 276 -18.04 23.51 5.53
C ASP A 276 -18.42 22.92 4.15
N GLY A 277 -19.20 21.84 4.13
CA GLY A 277 -19.61 21.15 2.91
C GLY A 277 -18.47 20.41 2.21
N ASP A 278 -17.36 20.18 2.91
CA ASP A 278 -16.18 19.55 2.33
C ASP A 278 -16.39 18.03 2.16
N ARG A 279 -16.69 17.63 0.92
CA ARG A 279 -16.87 16.23 0.54
C ARG A 279 -15.56 15.42 0.52
N SER A 280 -14.40 16.08 0.46
CA SER A 280 -13.09 15.40 0.36
C SER A 280 -12.64 14.76 1.68
N VAL A 281 -13.22 15.21 2.80
CA VAL A 281 -12.94 14.72 4.16
C VAL A 281 -14.13 13.98 4.76
N LYS A 282 -15.13 13.62 3.96
CA LYS A 282 -16.32 12.88 4.39
C LYS A 282 -15.91 11.58 5.11
N PRO A 283 -16.24 11.41 6.40
CA PRO A 283 -15.95 10.17 7.13
C PRO A 283 -16.60 8.96 6.44
N ASP A 284 -15.90 7.82 6.46
CA ASP A 284 -16.42 6.54 5.98
C ASP A 284 -16.66 5.59 7.16
N ALA A 285 -17.28 4.44 6.90
CA ALA A 285 -17.50 3.42 7.94
C ALA A 285 -16.18 2.97 8.60
N PHE A 286 -15.04 3.06 7.89
CA PHE A 286 -13.72 2.73 8.44
C PHE A 286 -13.29 3.75 9.50
N THR A 287 -13.50 5.06 9.28
CA THR A 287 -13.19 6.13 10.26
C THR A 287 -13.88 5.87 11.59
N PHE A 288 -15.20 5.66 11.57
CA PHE A 288 -15.98 5.39 12.79
C PHE A 288 -15.57 4.08 13.44
N ASN A 289 -15.38 3.02 12.65
CA ASN A 289 -14.95 1.72 13.17
C ASN A 289 -13.58 1.80 13.85
N ALA A 290 -12.65 2.59 13.33
CA ALA A 290 -11.35 2.80 13.96
C ALA A 290 -11.51 3.43 15.36
N CYS A 291 -12.33 4.48 15.50
CA CYS A 291 -12.61 5.11 16.80
C CYS A 291 -13.35 4.19 17.78
N ILE A 292 -14.41 3.50 17.33
CA ILE A 292 -15.16 2.53 18.17
C ILE A 292 -14.20 1.44 18.67
N ASN A 293 -13.38 0.90 17.78
CA ASN A 293 -12.41 -0.14 18.07
C ASN A 293 -11.26 0.34 18.99
N ALA A 294 -10.97 1.64 18.99
CA ALA A 294 -10.03 2.27 19.91
C ALA A 294 -10.64 2.38 21.31
N TRP A 295 -11.85 2.94 21.41
CA TRP A 295 -12.60 3.06 22.67
C TRP A 295 -12.85 1.70 23.33
N THR A 296 -13.28 0.69 22.59
CA THR A 296 -13.53 -0.66 23.14
C THR A 296 -12.27 -1.38 23.63
N ARG A 297 -11.08 -0.90 23.26
CA ARG A 297 -9.81 -1.38 23.82
C ARG A 297 -9.22 -0.46 24.88
N SER A 298 -9.81 0.72 25.10
CA SER A 298 -9.43 1.59 26.20
C SER A 298 -9.82 0.96 27.54
N ARG A 299 -9.14 1.43 28.60
CA ARG A 299 -9.44 1.07 30.00
C ARG A 299 -10.19 2.18 30.73
N ASP A 300 -10.58 3.23 30.02
CA ASP A 300 -11.32 4.35 30.60
C ASP A 300 -12.71 3.89 31.05
N ARG A 301 -13.20 4.51 32.13
CA ARG A 301 -14.51 4.15 32.71
C ARG A 301 -15.66 4.40 31.74
N ASP A 302 -15.54 5.46 30.94
CA ASP A 302 -16.58 5.91 30.02
C ASP A 302 -16.42 5.29 28.62
N ALA A 303 -15.44 4.39 28.43
CA ALA A 303 -15.12 3.82 27.12
C ALA A 303 -16.31 3.16 26.42
N GLY A 304 -17.22 2.53 27.18
CA GLY A 304 -18.45 1.95 26.65
C GLY A 304 -19.42 3.01 26.14
N GLU A 305 -19.68 4.04 26.95
CA GLU A 305 -20.60 5.13 26.59
C GLU A 305 -20.06 5.95 25.41
N ARG A 306 -18.75 6.19 25.37
CA ARG A 306 -18.09 6.87 24.23
C ARG A 306 -18.14 6.03 22.97
N ALA A 307 -17.90 4.72 23.05
CA ALA A 307 -18.04 3.82 21.89
C ALA A 307 -19.48 3.79 21.37
N GLU A 308 -20.48 3.77 22.24
CA GLU A 308 -21.90 3.87 21.86
C GLU A 308 -22.24 5.24 21.26
N GLY A 309 -21.68 6.32 21.80
CA GLY A 309 -21.82 7.67 21.24
C GLY A 309 -21.28 7.77 19.82
N VAL A 310 -20.10 7.21 19.54
CA VAL A 310 -19.53 7.15 18.18
C VAL A 310 -20.39 6.28 17.25
N LEU A 311 -20.95 5.17 17.74
CA LEU A 311 -21.90 4.37 16.95
C LEU A 311 -23.21 5.14 16.65
N ALA A 312 -23.71 5.92 17.61
CA ALA A 312 -24.88 6.76 17.40
C ALA A 312 -24.61 7.82 16.32
N LYS A 313 -23.43 8.47 16.36
CA LYS A 313 -22.98 9.39 15.29
C LYS A 313 -22.96 8.68 13.93
N LEU A 314 -22.44 7.45 13.85
CA LEU A 314 -22.43 6.64 12.61
C LEU A 314 -23.85 6.33 12.10
N LEU A 315 -24.78 5.99 12.99
CA LEU A 315 -26.17 5.69 12.63
C LEU A 315 -26.92 6.94 12.14
N GLU A 316 -26.68 8.09 12.76
CA GLU A 316 -27.20 9.38 12.32
C GLU A 316 -26.68 9.71 10.91
N PHE A 317 -25.37 9.61 10.71
CA PHE A 317 -24.74 9.88 9.41
C PHE A 317 -25.26 8.95 8.30
N HIS A 318 -25.61 7.71 8.62
CA HIS A 318 -26.25 6.78 7.68
C HIS A 318 -27.68 7.22 7.33
N ARG A 319 -28.46 7.63 8.34
CA ARG A 319 -29.85 8.10 8.17
C ARG A 319 -29.95 9.37 7.32
N ASP A 320 -28.92 10.20 7.34
CA ASP A 320 -28.79 11.40 6.50
C ASP A 320 -28.63 11.08 4.98
N GLY A 321 -28.83 9.82 4.57
CA GLY A 321 -28.82 9.38 3.16
C GLY A 321 -27.42 9.03 2.63
N ASN A 322 -26.45 8.83 3.52
CA ASN A 322 -25.06 8.64 3.13
C ASN A 322 -24.73 7.16 2.95
N SER A 323 -24.69 6.70 1.69
CA SER A 323 -24.46 5.29 1.34
C SER A 323 -23.09 4.74 1.77
N ASP A 324 -22.08 5.61 1.86
CA ASP A 324 -20.69 5.21 2.19
C ASP A 324 -20.48 4.94 3.68
N VAL A 325 -21.40 5.43 4.52
CA VAL A 325 -21.40 5.22 5.96
C VAL A 325 -22.50 4.22 6.28
N ARG A 326 -22.30 2.96 5.89
CA ARG A 326 -23.20 1.87 6.27
C ARG A 326 -22.70 1.22 7.56
N PRO A 327 -23.53 1.11 8.61
CA PRO A 327 -23.19 0.30 9.77
C PRO A 327 -22.88 -1.13 9.34
N ASP A 328 -21.69 -1.60 9.67
CA ASP A 328 -21.28 -2.97 9.37
C ASP A 328 -21.40 -3.85 10.62
N GLY A 329 -21.34 -5.17 10.42
CA GLY A 329 -21.36 -6.11 11.55
C GLY A 329 -20.18 -5.89 12.50
N ARG A 330 -19.09 -5.24 12.07
CA ARG A 330 -17.90 -4.97 12.88
C ARG A 330 -18.18 -3.88 13.92
N SER A 331 -18.88 -2.80 13.54
CA SER A 331 -19.26 -1.72 14.47
C SER A 331 -19.98 -2.28 15.70
N PHE A 332 -21.01 -3.12 15.48
CA PHE A 332 -21.77 -3.74 16.56
C PHE A 332 -20.96 -4.81 17.32
N SER A 333 -20.16 -5.61 16.60
CA SER A 333 -19.34 -6.66 17.21
C SER A 333 -18.33 -6.10 18.21
N HIS A 334 -17.69 -4.96 17.91
CA HIS A 334 -16.74 -4.32 18.83
C HIS A 334 -17.38 -3.91 20.16
N ILE A 335 -18.60 -3.35 20.11
CA ILE A 335 -19.33 -2.93 21.32
C ILE A 335 -19.81 -4.14 22.12
N ILE A 336 -20.35 -5.16 21.44
CA ILE A 336 -20.77 -6.42 22.09
C ILE A 336 -19.58 -7.08 22.78
N ASP A 337 -18.43 -7.16 22.09
CA ASP A 337 -17.20 -7.72 22.63
C ASP A 337 -16.72 -6.94 23.87
N TYR A 338 -16.76 -5.60 23.84
CA TYR A 338 -16.44 -4.76 25.00
C TYR A 338 -17.30 -5.10 26.23
N TYR A 339 -18.62 -5.10 26.09
CA TYR A 339 -19.52 -5.41 27.21
C TYR A 339 -19.44 -6.88 27.63
N SER A 340 -19.09 -7.80 26.73
CA SER A 340 -18.87 -9.20 27.08
C SER A 340 -17.67 -9.39 28.02
N ARG A 341 -16.60 -8.61 27.79
CA ARG A 341 -15.36 -8.63 28.59
C ARG A 341 -15.51 -7.87 29.91
N HIS A 342 -16.31 -6.81 29.91
CA HIS A 342 -16.53 -5.93 31.06
C HIS A 342 -17.86 -6.19 31.76
N ARG A 343 -18.47 -7.37 31.56
CA ARG A 343 -19.68 -7.77 32.30
C ARG A 343 -19.40 -7.59 33.79
N PRO A 344 -20.17 -6.75 34.52
CA PRO A 344 -20.17 -6.88 35.96
C PRO A 344 -20.62 -8.32 36.24
N ARG A 345 -19.83 -9.07 37.02
CA ARG A 345 -20.33 -10.29 37.64
C ARG A 345 -21.63 -9.89 38.33
N ARG A 346 -22.79 -10.29 37.79
CA ARG A 346 -24.03 -10.27 38.56
C ARG A 346 -23.70 -11.07 39.81
N ASN A 347 -23.56 -10.37 40.93
CA ASN A 347 -23.37 -11.02 42.22
C ASN A 347 -24.45 -12.10 42.33
N ALA A 348 -23.99 -13.34 42.42
CA ALA A 348 -24.74 -14.38 43.08
C ALA A 348 -25.05 -13.86 44.50
N MET A 349 -26.27 -14.09 44.96
CA MET A 349 -26.86 -13.63 46.23
C MET A 349 -27.39 -12.19 46.22
N THR A 350 -28.65 -12.04 45.81
CA THR A 350 -29.76 -11.76 46.74
C THR A 350 -31.08 -12.05 46.02
N GLY A 351 -31.79 -13.10 46.46
CA GLY A 351 -33.23 -13.15 46.26
C GLY A 351 -33.89 -12.03 47.05
N GLY A 352 -34.96 -11.44 46.52
CA GLY A 352 -35.72 -10.42 47.22
C GLY A 352 -36.25 -9.36 46.26
N MET A 353 -37.54 -9.11 46.36
CA MET A 353 -38.30 -8.13 45.59
C MET A 353 -37.83 -6.68 45.83
N ILE A 354 -38.45 -5.78 45.05
CA ILE A 354 -38.76 -4.36 45.32
C ILE A 354 -37.76 -3.31 44.80
N GLY A 355 -38.12 -2.72 43.66
CA GLY A 355 -38.31 -1.26 43.44
C GLY A 355 -37.20 -0.26 43.77
N GLY A 356 -36.88 0.59 42.79
CA GLY A 356 -36.45 1.97 43.04
C GLY A 356 -35.14 2.39 42.37
N GLY A 357 -35.27 3.31 41.40
CA GLY A 357 -34.33 4.41 41.12
C GLY A 357 -32.83 4.11 41.09
N GLY A 358 -32.29 3.87 39.89
CA GLY A 358 -30.85 3.89 39.63
C GLY A 358 -30.60 3.88 38.13
N GLY A 359 -30.61 5.06 37.51
CA GLY A 359 -30.36 5.25 36.08
C GLY A 359 -28.91 4.96 35.73
N GLY A 360 -28.63 3.74 35.29
CA GLY A 360 -27.52 3.46 34.39
C GLY A 360 -28.06 3.37 32.96
N PRO A 361 -27.37 3.91 31.94
CA PRO A 361 -27.85 3.85 30.57
C PRO A 361 -28.00 2.40 30.13
N THR A 362 -29.19 2.10 29.67
CA THR A 362 -29.51 0.84 29.02
C THR A 362 -28.81 0.77 27.66
N PRO A 363 -27.86 -0.17 27.42
CA PRO A 363 -27.04 -0.21 26.21
C PRO A 363 -27.92 -0.26 24.96
N ILE A 364 -27.72 0.59 23.95
CA ILE A 364 -28.61 0.69 22.76
C ILE A 364 -28.94 -0.69 22.13
N LEU A 365 -28.00 -1.64 22.19
CA LEU A 365 -28.16 -3.02 21.71
C LEU A 365 -29.09 -3.90 22.55
N TRP A 366 -29.18 -3.69 23.87
CA TRP A 366 -30.07 -4.48 24.76
C TRP A 366 -31.56 -4.24 24.44
N ALA A 367 -31.89 -3.07 23.88
CA ALA A 367 -33.25 -2.74 23.45
C ALA A 367 -33.66 -3.47 22.16
N THR A 368 -32.68 -4.09 21.47
CA THR A 368 -32.90 -4.80 20.20
C THR A 368 -32.66 -6.32 20.30
N THR A 369 -32.15 -6.82 21.43
CA THR A 369 -32.09 -8.27 21.65
C THR A 369 -33.49 -8.80 21.95
N PRO A 370 -34.04 -9.75 21.16
CA PRO A 370 -35.28 -10.39 21.53
C PRO A 370 -35.04 -11.14 22.85
N THR A 371 -35.86 -10.84 23.85
CA THR A 371 -35.93 -11.58 25.10
C THR A 371 -36.00 -13.06 24.77
N ARG A 372 -35.00 -13.83 25.24
CA ARG A 372 -34.89 -15.27 25.03
C ARG A 372 -36.04 -15.96 25.79
N GLY A 373 -37.20 -16.04 25.16
CA GLY A 373 -38.40 -16.69 25.65
C GLY A 373 -39.33 -16.97 24.48
N GLY A 374 -39.38 -18.21 24.04
CA GLY A 374 -40.27 -18.67 22.96
C GLY A 374 -39.50 -19.31 21.81
N ARG A 375 -39.60 -20.63 21.70
CA ARG A 375 -39.05 -21.41 20.60
C ARG A 375 -39.72 -21.00 19.28
N GLY A 376 -38.91 -20.79 18.25
CA GLY A 376 -39.28 -20.92 16.84
C GLY A 376 -39.96 -19.71 16.21
N LYS A 377 -39.22 -18.98 15.35
CA LYS A 377 -39.55 -18.64 13.95
C LYS A 377 -38.41 -17.78 13.36
N GLY A 378 -38.17 -18.00 12.06
CA GLY A 378 -36.93 -17.65 11.36
C GLY A 378 -36.68 -16.15 11.13
N TRP A 379 -35.41 -15.87 10.81
CA TRP A 379 -34.92 -14.56 10.40
C TRP A 379 -35.36 -14.28 8.95
N GLY A 380 -36.22 -13.29 8.77
CA GLY A 380 -36.49 -12.68 7.47
C GLY A 380 -35.86 -11.29 7.42
N TRP A 381 -34.84 -11.11 6.59
CA TRP A 381 -34.34 -9.79 6.22
C TRP A 381 -35.18 -9.30 5.03
N GLY A 382 -35.99 -8.26 5.25
CA GLY A 382 -36.72 -7.55 4.20
C GLY A 382 -35.81 -6.47 3.59
N ALA A 383 -35.89 -6.38 2.25
CA ALA A 383 -35.06 -5.59 1.34
C ALA A 383 -35.08 -4.08 1.57
#